data_AF-A0A7C7P123-F1
#
_entry.id   AF-A0A7C7P123-F1
#
_cell.length_a   1.000
_cell.length_b   1.000
_cell.length_c   1.000
_cell.angle_alpha   90.00
_cell.angle_beta   90.00
_cell.angle_gamma   90.00
#
_symmetry.space_group_name_H-M   'P 1'
#
loop_
_entity.id
_entity.type
_entity.pdbx_description
1 polymer ?
#
loop_
_entity_poly.entity_id
_entity_poly.type
_entity_poly.pdbx_seq_one_letter_code
_entity_poly.pdbx_strand_id
1 'polypeptide(L)'
;MAKEKFQRTKPHVNIGTIGHVDHGKTTLTAAITAVLAIKGGASLMDYDQIDNAPEERERGITIATSHVEYETENRHYAHVDCPGHADYVKNMITGAAQMDGAILVVSAADGPMPQTREHILLSRQVGVPYIVVFMNKADLVDDEELLELVEMEIRELLSEYEFPGDDVPIIVGSAFKALEEAKAGNIGEWS
;
A
#
# COMPACT_ATOMS: atom_id res chain seq x y z
N MET A 1 22.66 21.24 -10.19
CA MET A 1 23.51 20.17 -9.61
C MET A 1 23.14 18.89 -10.33
N ALA A 2 24.10 18.16 -10.92
CA ALA A 2 23.80 16.89 -11.55
C ALA A 2 23.27 15.95 -10.44
N LYS A 3 22.04 15.43 -10.59
CA LYS A 3 21.55 14.33 -9.72
C LYS A 3 22.64 13.26 -9.73
N GLU A 4 23.10 12.84 -8.56
CA GLU A 4 24.05 11.73 -8.45
C GLU A 4 23.54 10.55 -9.27
N LYS A 5 24.44 9.93 -10.03
CA LYS A 5 24.09 8.83 -10.92
C LYS A 5 23.72 7.64 -10.03
N PHE A 6 22.42 7.37 -9.92
CA PHE A 6 21.89 6.28 -9.12
C PHE A 6 22.59 4.96 -9.47
N GLN A 7 23.21 4.32 -8.48
CA GLN A 7 23.89 3.04 -8.66
C GLN A 7 22.95 1.91 -8.30
N ARG A 8 22.53 1.11 -9.30
CA ARG A 8 21.71 -0.10 -9.09
C ARG A 8 22.58 -1.22 -8.53
N THR A 9 22.77 -1.25 -7.21
CA THR A 9 23.55 -2.28 -6.50
C THR A 9 22.69 -3.44 -6.02
N LYS A 10 21.37 -3.25 -5.89
CA LYS A 10 20.41 -4.24 -5.40
C LYS A 10 19.42 -4.67 -6.51
N PRO A 11 18.87 -5.89 -6.46
CA PRO A 11 17.75 -6.28 -7.31
C PRO A 11 16.59 -5.29 -7.18
N HIS A 12 16.01 -4.90 -8.31
CA HIS A 12 14.93 -3.92 -8.39
C HIS A 12 13.57 -4.62 -8.54
N VAL A 13 12.56 -4.16 -7.81
CA VAL A 13 11.19 -4.68 -7.87
C VAL A 13 10.21 -3.51 -7.89
N ASN A 14 9.26 -3.52 -8.82
CA ASN A 14 8.16 -2.56 -8.86
C ASN A 14 6.99 -3.10 -8.04
N ILE A 15 6.51 -2.31 -7.09
CA ILE A 15 5.34 -2.65 -6.28
C ILE A 15 4.38 -1.47 -6.22
N GLY A 16 3.20 -1.68 -5.66
CA GLY A 16 2.29 -0.56 -5.39
C GLY A 16 1.12 -0.93 -4.51
N THR A 17 0.46 0.09 -3.97
CA THR A 17 -0.71 -0.04 -3.11
C THR A 17 -2.00 0.02 -3.93
N ILE A 18 -2.90 -0.92 -3.66
CA ILE A 18 -4.25 -1.00 -4.24
C ILE A 18 -5.26 -1.23 -3.13
N GLY A 19 -6.54 -0.97 -3.40
CA GLY A 19 -7.64 -1.15 -2.44
C GLY A 19 -8.63 0.01 -2.48
N HIS A 20 -9.71 -0.13 -1.72
CA HIS A 20 -10.81 0.82 -1.68
C HIS A 20 -10.38 2.22 -1.21
N VAL A 21 -11.19 3.23 -1.56
CA VAL A 21 -11.03 4.61 -1.06
C VAL A 21 -11.03 4.61 0.48
N ASP A 22 -10.27 5.52 1.09
CA ASP A 22 -10.15 5.68 2.54
C ASP A 22 -9.64 4.46 3.35
N HIS A 23 -9.18 3.39 2.70
CA HIS A 23 -8.51 2.27 3.40
C HIS A 23 -7.06 2.60 3.82
N GLY A 24 -6.53 3.77 3.45
CA GLY A 24 -5.23 4.27 3.91
C GLY A 24 -4.01 3.82 3.08
N LYS A 25 -4.17 3.66 1.76
CA LYS A 25 -3.07 3.35 0.82
C LYS A 25 -1.90 4.35 0.94
N THR A 26 -2.19 5.63 0.78
CA THR A 26 -1.20 6.71 0.81
C THR A 26 -0.56 6.86 2.20
N THR A 27 -1.35 6.68 3.27
CA THR A 27 -0.83 6.62 4.65
C THR A 27 0.14 5.47 4.84
N LEU A 28 -0.16 4.29 4.30
CA LEU A 28 0.74 3.14 4.34
C LEU A 28 2.02 3.39 3.56
N THR A 29 1.93 3.99 2.37
CA THR A 29 3.10 4.37 1.57
C THR A 29 4.01 5.33 2.34
N ALA A 30 3.44 6.36 2.99
CA ALA A 30 4.18 7.27 3.87
C ALA A 30 4.82 6.52 5.06
N ALA A 31 4.07 5.65 5.75
CA ALA A 31 4.57 4.88 6.88
C ALA A 31 5.77 4.00 6.50
N ILE A 32 5.70 3.28 5.37
CA ILE A 32 6.80 2.44 4.87
C ILE A 32 8.06 3.28 4.66
N THR A 33 7.94 4.43 3.99
CA THR A 33 9.11 5.30 3.77
C THR A 33 9.68 5.87 5.06
N ALA A 34 8.83 6.24 6.01
CA ALA A 34 9.27 6.81 7.29
C ALA A 34 10.01 5.77 8.14
N VAL A 35 9.46 4.56 8.25
CA VAL A 35 10.11 3.44 8.96
C VAL A 35 11.44 3.08 8.33
N LEU A 36 11.49 2.98 6.99
CA LEU A 36 12.73 2.66 6.29
C LEU A 36 13.76 3.79 6.38
N ALA A 37 13.33 5.04 6.47
CA ALA A 37 14.24 6.16 6.64
C ALA A 37 14.96 6.15 7.99
N ILE A 38 14.27 5.73 9.08
CA ILE A 38 14.94 5.50 10.38
C ILE A 38 15.97 4.39 10.26
N LYS A 39 15.65 3.32 9.53
CA LYS A 39 16.57 2.18 9.28
C LYS A 39 17.68 2.51 8.27
N GLY A 40 17.69 3.72 7.69
CA GLY A 40 18.68 4.18 6.70
C GLY A 40 18.45 3.71 5.27
N GLY A 41 17.27 3.14 4.95
CA GLY A 41 16.90 2.61 3.64
C GLY A 41 15.99 3.53 2.80
N ALA A 42 15.63 4.72 3.29
CA ALA A 42 14.80 5.66 2.53
C ALA A 42 15.05 7.11 2.96
N SER A 43 14.54 8.06 2.17
CA SER A 43 14.32 9.44 2.65
C SER A 43 12.96 9.50 3.33
N LEU A 44 12.87 10.18 4.48
CA LEU A 44 11.58 10.47 5.12
C LEU A 44 10.68 11.20 4.12
N MET A 45 9.50 10.63 3.84
CA MET A 45 8.47 11.27 3.04
C MET A 45 7.17 11.39 3.83
N ASP A 46 6.58 12.57 3.79
CA ASP A 46 5.29 12.86 4.40
C ASP A 46 4.12 12.58 3.44
N TYR A 47 2.94 12.32 4.00
CA TYR A 47 1.68 12.17 3.25
C TYR A 47 1.50 13.27 2.19
N ASP A 48 1.71 14.53 2.59
CA ASP A 48 1.55 15.70 1.72
C ASP A 48 2.57 15.77 0.57
N GLN A 49 3.66 15.00 0.65
CA GLN A 49 4.66 14.91 -0.42
C GLN A 49 4.28 13.86 -1.47
N ILE A 50 3.44 12.89 -1.08
CA ILE A 50 2.87 11.87 -1.97
C ILE A 50 1.63 12.43 -2.67
N ASP A 51 0.67 12.98 -1.92
CA ASP A 51 -0.49 13.73 -2.44
C ASP A 51 -0.14 15.22 -2.56
N ASN A 52 0.62 15.55 -3.60
CA ASN A 52 1.16 16.91 -3.77
C ASN A 52 0.32 17.82 -4.68
N ALA A 53 -0.65 17.27 -5.43
CA ALA A 53 -1.48 18.08 -6.29
C ALA A 53 -2.49 18.90 -5.44
N PRO A 54 -2.72 20.19 -5.75
CA PRO A 54 -3.66 21.03 -5.01
C PRO A 54 -5.07 20.42 -4.91
N GLU A 55 -5.52 19.74 -5.97
CA GLU A 55 -6.83 19.09 -6.04
C GLU A 55 -6.90 17.83 -5.16
N GLU A 56 -5.80 17.08 -5.02
CA GLU A 56 -5.72 15.90 -4.13
C GLU A 56 -5.82 16.32 -2.66
N ARG A 57 -5.10 17.39 -2.29
CA ARG A 57 -5.14 17.94 -0.93
C ARG A 57 -6.49 18.52 -0.55
N GLU A 58 -7.17 19.17 -1.51
CA GLU A 58 -8.49 19.75 -1.28
C GLU A 58 -9.57 18.67 -1.12
N ARG A 59 -9.45 17.56 -1.87
CA ARG A 59 -10.43 16.47 -1.86
C ARG A 59 -10.12 15.34 -0.90
N GLY A 60 -8.89 15.25 -0.38
CA GLY A 60 -8.44 14.17 0.49
C GLY A 60 -8.39 12.81 -0.20
N ILE A 61 -8.23 12.77 -1.53
CA ILE A 61 -8.16 11.54 -2.33
C ILE A 61 -6.99 11.61 -3.31
N THR A 62 -6.30 10.49 -3.49
CA THR A 62 -5.29 10.32 -4.55
C THR A 62 -5.96 10.32 -5.92
N ILE A 63 -5.46 11.13 -6.84
CA ILE A 63 -5.98 11.30 -8.20
C ILE A 63 -4.97 10.75 -9.20
N ALA A 64 -3.70 11.15 -9.07
CA ALA A 64 -2.59 10.71 -9.89
C ALA A 64 -1.79 9.59 -9.20
N THR A 65 -1.15 8.74 -9.99
CA THR A 65 -0.22 7.76 -9.44
C THR A 65 1.05 8.45 -8.97
N SER A 66 1.40 8.28 -7.70
CA SER A 66 2.65 8.81 -7.13
C SER A 66 3.72 7.73 -7.06
N HIS A 67 4.94 8.07 -7.50
CA HIS A 67 6.08 7.17 -7.48
C HIS A 67 7.00 7.51 -6.31
N VAL A 68 7.29 6.51 -5.49
CA VAL A 68 8.06 6.62 -4.26
C VAL A 68 9.15 5.55 -4.31
N GLU A 69 10.40 5.90 -3.98
CA GLU A 69 11.51 4.95 -3.97
C GLU A 69 12.02 4.72 -2.55
N TYR A 70 12.30 3.46 -2.23
CA TYR A 70 12.93 3.04 -0.98
C TYR A 70 13.65 1.70 -1.17
N GLU A 71 14.51 1.35 -0.23
CA GLU A 71 15.21 0.08 -0.25
C GLU A 71 15.22 -0.61 1.10
N THR A 72 15.31 -1.94 1.06
CA THR A 72 15.63 -2.77 2.21
C THR A 72 17.07 -3.26 2.07
N GLU A 73 17.56 -4.04 3.04
CA GLU A 73 18.86 -4.70 2.93
C GLU A 73 18.98 -5.56 1.66
N ASN A 74 17.86 -6.16 1.22
CA ASN A 74 17.85 -7.15 0.15
C ASN A 74 17.58 -6.59 -1.25
N ARG A 75 16.75 -5.54 -1.37
CA ARG A 75 16.20 -5.07 -2.66
C ARG A 75 15.96 -3.57 -2.66
N HIS A 76 15.92 -3.01 -3.87
CA HIS A 76 15.42 -1.68 -4.14
C HIS A 76 13.98 -1.77 -4.67
N TYR A 77 13.10 -0.88 -4.21
CA TYR A 77 11.70 -0.84 -4.59
C TYR A 77 11.34 0.50 -5.23
N ALA A 78 10.65 0.44 -6.36
CA ALA A 78 9.84 1.55 -6.84
C ALA A 78 8.38 1.24 -6.49
N HIS A 79 7.79 2.09 -5.66
CA HIS A 79 6.42 1.96 -5.17
C HIS A 79 5.51 2.93 -5.92
N VAL A 80 4.44 2.41 -6.52
CA VAL A 80 3.39 3.20 -7.16
C VAL A 80 2.15 3.25 -6.25
N ASP A 81 1.82 4.42 -5.72
CA ASP A 81 0.59 4.63 -4.94
C ASP A 81 -0.58 4.81 -5.92
N CYS A 82 -1.52 3.87 -5.95
CA CYS A 82 -2.65 3.92 -6.88
C CYS A 82 -3.92 4.51 -6.24
N PRO A 83 -4.73 5.26 -7.01
CA PRO A 83 -5.99 5.80 -6.51
C PRO A 83 -7.01 4.67 -6.26
N GLY A 84 -7.87 4.85 -5.24
CA GLY A 84 -8.92 3.88 -4.88
C GLY A 84 -10.35 4.30 -5.21
N HIS A 85 -10.53 5.49 -5.78
CA HIS A 85 -11.84 6.01 -6.16
C HIS A 85 -12.23 5.50 -7.55
N ALA A 86 -13.52 5.15 -7.74
CA ALA A 86 -14.00 4.55 -8.98
C ALA A 86 -13.73 5.41 -10.23
N ASP A 87 -13.87 6.74 -10.10
CA ASP A 87 -13.62 7.69 -11.19
C ASP A 87 -12.17 7.67 -11.71
N TYR A 88 -11.22 7.16 -10.93
CA TYR A 88 -9.79 7.14 -11.26
C TYR A 88 -9.23 5.73 -11.50
N VAL A 89 -10.11 4.73 -11.71
CA VAL A 89 -9.74 3.35 -12.04
C VAL A 89 -8.75 3.25 -13.20
N LYS A 90 -8.86 4.14 -14.21
CA LYS A 90 -7.93 4.17 -15.36
C LYS A 90 -6.47 4.37 -14.92
N ASN A 91 -6.24 5.24 -13.95
CA ASN A 91 -4.89 5.54 -13.45
C ASN A 91 -4.35 4.36 -12.64
N MET A 92 -5.22 3.66 -11.90
CA MET A 92 -4.86 2.41 -11.23
C MET A 92 -4.44 1.34 -12.25
N ILE A 93 -5.20 1.13 -13.34
CA ILE A 93 -4.85 0.14 -14.38
C ILE A 93 -3.45 0.40 -14.95
N THR A 94 -3.13 1.66 -15.25
CA THR A 94 -1.79 2.02 -15.77
C THR A 94 -0.69 1.82 -14.75
N GLY A 95 -0.95 2.02 -13.46
CA GLY A 95 0.01 1.77 -12.39
C GLY A 95 0.22 0.28 -12.15
N ALA A 96 -0.87 -0.49 -12.03
CA ALA A 96 -0.86 -1.93 -11.77
C ALA A 96 -0.16 -2.74 -12.88
N ALA A 97 -0.28 -2.32 -14.14
CA ALA A 97 0.42 -2.95 -15.26
C ALA A 97 1.96 -2.90 -15.15
N GLN A 98 2.52 -2.07 -14.27
CA GLN A 98 3.95 -1.96 -14.04
C GLN A 98 4.43 -2.76 -12.82
N MET A 99 3.51 -3.37 -12.05
CA MET A 99 3.83 -3.98 -10.76
C MET A 99 4.27 -5.45 -10.90
N ASP A 100 5.41 -5.77 -10.31
CA ASP A 100 5.87 -7.14 -10.06
C ASP A 100 5.13 -7.77 -8.86
N GLY A 101 4.43 -6.96 -8.06
CA GLY A 101 3.51 -7.39 -7.02
C GLY A 101 2.75 -6.21 -6.40
N ALA A 102 1.57 -6.45 -5.84
CA ALA A 102 0.76 -5.39 -5.24
C ALA A 102 0.54 -5.60 -3.74
N ILE A 103 0.38 -4.50 -3.01
CA ILE A 103 -0.05 -4.46 -1.61
C ILE A 103 -1.53 -4.09 -1.60
N LEU A 104 -2.39 -5.07 -1.31
CA LEU A 104 -3.82 -4.85 -1.13
C LEU A 104 -4.08 -4.30 0.28
N VAL A 105 -4.56 -3.07 0.36
CA VAL A 105 -4.87 -2.39 1.62
C VAL A 105 -6.37 -2.53 1.91
N VAL A 106 -6.69 -3.20 3.02
CA VAL A 106 -8.07 -3.41 3.49
C VAL A 106 -8.22 -2.85 4.88
N SER A 107 -9.25 -2.04 5.13
CA SER A 107 -9.53 -1.54 6.47
C SER A 107 -10.14 -2.65 7.33
N ALA A 108 -9.56 -2.92 8.49
CA ALA A 108 -10.10 -3.85 9.48
C ALA A 108 -11.50 -3.46 9.96
N ALA A 109 -11.79 -2.16 10.01
CA ALA A 109 -13.09 -1.65 10.44
C ALA A 109 -14.19 -1.77 9.36
N ASP A 110 -13.80 -1.78 8.08
CA ASP A 110 -14.75 -1.73 6.95
C ASP A 110 -14.85 -3.07 6.20
N GLY A 111 -13.80 -3.90 6.24
CA GLY A 111 -13.70 -5.14 5.48
C GLY A 111 -13.57 -4.94 3.96
N PRO A 112 -13.78 -6.00 3.16
CA PRO A 112 -13.71 -5.93 1.70
C PRO A 112 -14.89 -5.15 1.08
N MET A 113 -14.58 -4.02 0.44
CA MET A 113 -15.53 -3.12 -0.22
C MET A 113 -15.57 -3.33 -1.74
N PRO A 114 -16.52 -2.72 -2.49
CA PRO A 114 -16.67 -2.96 -3.94
C PRO A 114 -15.37 -2.76 -4.74
N GLN A 115 -14.63 -1.69 -4.46
CA GLN A 115 -13.35 -1.39 -5.11
C GLN A 115 -12.24 -2.35 -4.68
N THR A 116 -12.32 -2.99 -3.51
CA THR A 116 -11.41 -4.09 -3.16
C THR A 116 -11.54 -5.23 -4.17
N ARG A 117 -12.78 -5.64 -4.50
CA ARG A 117 -13.05 -6.69 -5.50
C ARG A 117 -12.58 -6.26 -6.89
N GLU A 118 -12.95 -5.04 -7.30
CA GLU A 118 -12.56 -4.48 -8.59
C GLU A 118 -11.03 -4.41 -8.75
N HIS A 119 -10.32 -4.00 -7.70
CA HIS A 119 -8.87 -3.89 -7.74
C HIS A 119 -8.17 -5.24 -7.85
N ILE A 120 -8.67 -6.28 -7.17
CA ILE A 120 -8.13 -7.65 -7.30
C ILE A 120 -8.35 -8.16 -8.73
N LEU A 121 -9.58 -8.02 -9.25
CA LEU A 121 -9.92 -8.44 -10.61
C LEU A 121 -9.06 -7.73 -11.66
N LEU A 122 -8.92 -6.41 -11.57
CA LEU A 122 -8.11 -5.63 -12.50
C LEU A 122 -6.62 -5.99 -12.39
N SER A 123 -6.10 -6.20 -11.18
CA SER A 123 -4.71 -6.64 -10.96
C SER A 123 -4.43 -7.96 -11.66
N ARG A 124 -5.37 -8.91 -11.59
CA ARG A 124 -5.30 -10.18 -12.33
C ARG A 124 -5.28 -9.96 -13.85
N GLN A 125 -6.16 -9.10 -14.36
CA GLN A 125 -6.30 -8.83 -15.80
C GLN A 125 -5.08 -8.14 -16.40
N VAL A 126 -4.42 -7.25 -15.64
CA VAL A 126 -3.18 -6.58 -16.09
C VAL A 126 -1.92 -7.40 -15.82
N GLY A 127 -2.05 -8.57 -15.20
CA GLY A 127 -0.96 -9.53 -15.05
C GLY A 127 -0.09 -9.34 -13.80
N VAL A 128 -0.59 -8.71 -12.74
CA VAL A 128 0.12 -8.65 -11.44
C VAL A 128 0.26 -10.07 -10.90
N PRO A 129 1.49 -10.58 -10.70
CA PRO A 129 1.70 -12.00 -10.42
C PRO A 129 1.50 -12.37 -8.94
N TYR A 130 1.69 -11.42 -8.01
CA TYR A 130 1.60 -11.65 -6.57
C TYR A 130 0.91 -10.48 -5.86
N ILE A 131 0.12 -10.81 -4.83
CA ILE A 131 -0.48 -9.84 -3.91
C ILE A 131 -0.05 -10.18 -2.48
N VAL A 132 0.26 -9.14 -1.70
CA VAL A 132 0.36 -9.19 -0.23
C VAL A 132 -0.75 -8.32 0.33
N VAL A 133 -1.35 -8.69 1.46
CA VAL A 133 -2.41 -7.91 2.08
C VAL A 133 -1.89 -7.18 3.30
N PHE A 134 -2.27 -5.92 3.45
CA PHE A 134 -2.15 -5.17 4.69
C PHE A 134 -3.55 -4.82 5.21
N MET A 135 -3.95 -5.47 6.31
CA MET A 135 -5.18 -5.17 7.03
C MET A 135 -4.93 -3.97 7.94
N ASN A 136 -5.27 -2.79 7.46
CA ASN A 136 -5.01 -1.49 8.06
C ASN A 136 -6.07 -1.10 9.09
N LYS A 137 -5.80 -0.06 9.88
CA LYS A 137 -6.70 0.48 10.91
C LYS A 137 -7.07 -0.53 11.99
N ALA A 138 -6.21 -1.51 12.25
CA ALA A 138 -6.41 -2.47 13.33
C ALA A 138 -6.46 -1.80 14.70
N ASP A 139 -5.87 -0.60 14.86
CA ASP A 139 -5.97 0.21 16.08
C ASP A 139 -7.37 0.73 16.39
N LEU A 140 -8.33 0.58 15.47
CA LEU A 140 -9.73 0.96 15.65
C LEU A 140 -10.64 -0.25 15.96
N VAL A 141 -10.08 -1.46 16.00
CA VAL A 141 -10.83 -2.71 16.18
C VAL A 141 -10.29 -3.44 17.41
N ASP A 142 -11.10 -3.49 18.47
CA ASP A 142 -10.75 -4.17 19.73
C ASP A 142 -11.21 -5.65 19.77
N ASP A 143 -11.95 -6.09 18.75
CA ASP A 143 -12.55 -7.43 18.67
C ASP A 143 -11.76 -8.35 17.73
N GLU A 144 -11.10 -9.35 18.31
CA GLU A 144 -10.29 -10.34 17.58
C GLU A 144 -11.15 -11.19 16.62
N GLU A 145 -12.40 -11.50 16.99
CA GLU A 145 -13.30 -12.29 16.12
C GLU A 145 -13.66 -11.50 14.84
N LEU A 146 -13.75 -10.18 14.93
CA LEU A 146 -14.00 -9.32 13.77
C LEU A 146 -12.78 -9.31 12.82
N LEU A 147 -11.56 -9.26 13.36
CA LEU A 147 -10.34 -9.31 12.56
C LEU A 147 -10.22 -10.64 11.81
N GLU A 148 -10.49 -11.76 12.49
CA GLU A 148 -10.51 -13.09 11.87
C GLU A 148 -11.56 -13.18 10.76
N LEU A 149 -12.76 -12.64 10.98
CA LEU A 149 -13.82 -12.61 9.97
C LEU A 149 -13.39 -11.82 8.74
N VAL A 150 -12.82 -10.62 8.93
CA VAL A 150 -12.33 -9.80 7.81
C VAL A 150 -11.20 -10.51 7.08
N GLU A 151 -10.30 -11.20 7.78
CA GLU A 151 -9.25 -12.01 7.15
C GLU A 151 -9.84 -13.09 6.25
N MET A 152 -10.81 -13.85 6.77
CA MET A 152 -11.50 -14.90 6.01
C MET A 152 -12.13 -14.34 4.73
N GLU A 153 -12.86 -13.24 4.81
CA GLU A 153 -13.50 -12.60 3.65
C GLU A 153 -12.47 -12.14 2.60
N ILE A 154 -11.30 -11.63 3.03
CA ILE A 154 -10.22 -11.26 2.11
C ILE A 154 -9.65 -12.49 1.39
N ARG A 155 -9.43 -13.59 2.12
CA ARG A 155 -8.90 -14.84 1.54
C ARG A 155 -9.87 -15.46 0.53
N GLU A 156 -11.16 -15.48 0.85
CA GLU A 156 -12.21 -15.93 -0.07
C GLU A 156 -12.22 -15.09 -1.35
N LEU A 157 -12.15 -13.76 -1.22
CA LEU A 157 -12.15 -12.85 -2.35
C LEU A 157 -10.91 -12.99 -3.25
N LEU A 158 -9.73 -13.19 -2.66
CA LEU A 158 -8.51 -13.49 -3.41
C LEU A 158 -8.64 -14.80 -4.19
N SER A 159 -9.20 -15.83 -3.55
CA SER A 159 -9.41 -17.14 -4.15
C SER A 159 -10.44 -17.10 -5.29
N GLU A 160 -11.50 -16.31 -5.15
CA GLU A 160 -12.51 -16.07 -6.20
C GLU A 160 -11.87 -15.56 -7.50
N TYR A 161 -10.85 -14.69 -7.39
CA TYR A 161 -10.14 -14.10 -8.53
C TYR A 161 -8.81 -14.79 -8.86
N GLU A 162 -8.67 -16.07 -8.49
CA GLU A 162 -7.54 -16.94 -8.85
C GLU A 162 -6.17 -16.51 -8.30
N PHE A 163 -6.16 -15.76 -7.19
CA PHE A 163 -4.97 -15.61 -6.36
C PHE A 163 -4.93 -16.71 -5.28
N PRO A 164 -3.75 -17.09 -4.77
CA PRO A 164 -3.64 -18.14 -3.75
C PRO A 164 -4.05 -17.59 -2.37
N GLY A 165 -5.35 -17.35 -2.15
CA GLY A 165 -5.87 -16.64 -0.98
C GLY A 165 -5.40 -17.21 0.37
N ASP A 166 -5.27 -18.53 0.50
CA ASP A 166 -4.79 -19.20 1.72
C ASP A 166 -3.29 -18.99 2.00
N ASP A 167 -2.48 -18.80 0.94
CA ASP A 167 -1.02 -18.66 1.05
C ASP A 167 -0.56 -17.19 1.04
N VAL A 168 -1.44 -16.26 0.67
CA VAL A 168 -1.13 -14.83 0.66
C VAL A 168 -0.83 -14.35 2.09
N PRO A 169 0.31 -13.66 2.32
CA PRO A 169 0.57 -13.04 3.62
C PRO A 169 -0.43 -11.92 3.88
N ILE A 170 -1.06 -11.96 5.06
CA ILE A 170 -1.93 -10.91 5.57
C ILE A 170 -1.27 -10.32 6.80
N ILE A 171 -0.90 -9.05 6.72
CA ILE A 171 -0.25 -8.31 7.80
C ILE A 171 -1.30 -7.41 8.44
N VAL A 172 -1.58 -7.61 9.71
CA VAL A 172 -2.51 -6.78 10.49
C VAL A 172 -1.71 -5.64 11.13
N GLY A 173 -2.20 -4.40 10.98
CA GLY A 173 -1.46 -3.24 11.48
C GLY A 173 -2.23 -1.92 11.40
N SER A 174 -1.53 -0.85 11.77
CA SER A 174 -2.01 0.53 11.66
C SER A 174 -0.95 1.40 11.01
N ALA A 175 -1.18 1.73 9.74
CA ALA A 175 -0.30 2.63 9.00
C ALA A 175 -0.21 4.02 9.66
N PHE A 176 -1.32 4.49 10.25
CA PHE A 176 -1.36 5.79 10.92
C PHE A 176 -0.48 5.80 12.17
N LYS A 177 -0.61 4.79 13.05
CA LYS A 177 0.23 4.67 14.25
C LYS A 177 1.69 4.47 13.90
N ALA A 178 1.99 3.61 12.91
CA ALA A 178 3.35 3.40 12.43
C ALA A 178 4.00 4.69 11.92
N LEU A 179 3.24 5.51 11.17
CA LEU A 179 3.71 6.80 10.69
C LEU A 179 3.99 7.78 11.85
N GLU A 180 3.11 7.84 12.85
CA GLU A 180 3.30 8.68 14.05
C GLU A 180 4.53 8.25 14.87
N GLU A 181 4.71 6.94 15.08
CA GLU A 181 5.90 6.39 15.75
C GLU A 181 7.19 6.75 15.00
N ALA A 182 7.19 6.55 13.68
CA ALA A 182 8.34 6.86 12.85
C ALA A 182 8.64 8.37 12.83
N LYS A 183 7.62 9.22 12.81
CA LYS A 183 7.79 10.69 12.91
C LYS A 183 8.36 11.11 14.27
N ALA A 184 8.03 10.39 15.33
CA ALA A 184 8.64 10.57 16.64
C ALA A 184 10.09 10.03 16.72
N GLY A 185 10.61 9.45 15.63
CA GLY A 185 11.95 8.86 15.57
C GLY A 185 12.04 7.49 16.23
N ASN A 186 10.91 6.83 16.47
CA ASN A 186 10.84 5.55 17.15
C ASN A 186 10.38 4.45 16.19
N ILE A 187 10.82 3.23 16.45
CA ILE A 187 10.25 2.02 15.87
C ILE A 187 9.51 1.35 17.01
N GLY A 188 8.18 1.47 17.01
CA GLY A 188 7.32 0.99 18.08
C GLY A 188 6.62 -0.31 17.72
N GLU A 189 5.43 -0.50 18.30
CA GLU A 189 4.62 -1.70 18.12
C GLU A 189 4.11 -1.84 16.69
N TRP A 190 3.90 -0.72 16.00
CA TRP A 190 3.29 -0.68 14.68
C TRP A 190 4.32 -0.56 13.54
N SER A 191 5.63 -0.47 13.84
CA SER A 191 6.72 -0.09 12.92
C SER A 191 7.72 -1.20 12.54
#